data_AF-A0A519SST0-F1
#
_entry.id   AF-A0A519SST0-F1
#
_cell.length_a   1.000
_cell.length_b   1.000
_cell.length_c   1.000
_cell.angle_alpha   90.00
_cell.angle_beta   90.00
_cell.angle_gamma   90.00
#
_symmetry.space_group_name_H-M   'P 1'
#
loop_
_entity.id
_entity.type
_entity.pdbx_description
1 polymer ?
#
loop_
_entity_poly.entity_id
_entity_poly.type
_entity_poly.pdbx_seq_one_letter_code
_entity_poly.pdbx_strand_id
1 'polypeptide(L)'
;MHKYLFFLLALWLGAASAPAKAQTLSPLGVWTNAEKKATFEIYKCGDKLCGKIVSLTTPNDPATGKPKVDTQNPDPKLRTRPRLGMVFMQGFSYDGDDKWDNGKIYDPE
;
A
#
# COMPACT_ATOMS: atom_id res chain seq x y z
N MET A 1 -34.69 -42.91 -18.46
CA MET A 1 -34.85 -41.56 -17.87
C MET A 1 -33.59 -41.06 -17.15
N HIS A 2 -32.81 -41.90 -16.46
CA HIS A 2 -31.61 -41.45 -15.73
C HIS A 2 -30.43 -41.00 -16.63
N LYS A 3 -30.29 -41.56 -17.85
CA LYS A 3 -29.21 -41.23 -18.80
C LYS A 3 -29.22 -39.78 -19.30
N TYR A 4 -30.42 -39.19 -19.45
CA TYR A 4 -30.58 -37.80 -19.88
C TYR A 4 -30.42 -36.80 -18.72
N LEU A 5 -30.67 -37.24 -17.48
CA LEU A 5 -30.46 -36.44 -16.28
C LEU A 5 -28.96 -36.19 -16.02
N PHE A 6 -28.11 -37.20 -16.24
CA PHE A 6 -26.64 -37.04 -16.17
C PHE A 6 -26.10 -36.13 -17.29
N PHE A 7 -26.72 -36.16 -18.48
CA PHE A 7 -26.30 -35.32 -19.61
C PHE A 7 -26.66 -33.84 -19.40
N LEU A 8 -27.81 -33.55 -18.82
CA LEU A 8 -28.24 -32.19 -18.47
C LEU A 8 -27.42 -31.61 -17.29
N LEU A 9 -27.01 -32.45 -16.33
CA LEU A 9 -26.16 -32.03 -15.22
C LEU A 9 -24.74 -31.66 -15.69
N ALA A 10 -24.19 -32.38 -16.66
CA ALA A 10 -22.89 -32.09 -17.26
C ALA A 10 -22.89 -30.78 -18.08
N LEU A 11 -24.00 -30.47 -18.77
CA LEU A 11 -24.16 -29.21 -19.50
C LEU A 11 -24.23 -27.99 -18.57
N TRP A 12 -24.79 -28.15 -17.36
CA TRP A 12 -24.92 -27.06 -16.40
C TRP A 12 -23.60 -26.73 -15.69
N LEU A 13 -22.74 -27.73 -15.43
CA LEU A 13 -21.40 -27.50 -14.87
C LEU A 13 -20.44 -26.82 -15.85
N GLY A 14 -20.63 -26.98 -17.16
CA GLY A 14 -19.77 -26.37 -18.19
C GLY A 14 -20.01 -24.87 -18.42
N ALA A 15 -21.14 -24.32 -17.97
CA ALA A 15 -21.53 -22.92 -18.20
C ALA A 15 -21.06 -21.95 -17.11
N ALA A 16 -20.42 -22.44 -16.03
CA ALA A 16 -19.99 -21.64 -14.88
C ALA A 16 -18.49 -21.28 -14.87
N SER A 17 -17.76 -21.57 -15.96
CA SER A 17 -16.34 -21.21 -16.09
C SER A 17 -16.18 -19.76 -16.56
N ALA A 18 -16.27 -18.82 -15.63
CA ALA A 18 -15.82 -17.46 -15.87
C ALA A 18 -14.29 -17.45 -16.09
N PRO A 19 -13.76 -16.73 -17.11
CA PRO A 19 -12.32 -16.62 -17.30
C PRO A 19 -11.68 -15.93 -16.08
N ALA A 20 -10.70 -16.58 -15.47
CA ALA A 20 -9.90 -15.96 -14.43
C ALA A 20 -9.13 -14.77 -15.02
N LYS A 21 -9.35 -13.57 -14.46
CA LYS A 21 -8.55 -12.39 -14.76
C LYS A 21 -7.26 -12.48 -13.95
N ALA A 22 -6.11 -12.46 -14.62
CA ALA A 22 -4.83 -12.31 -13.94
C ALA A 22 -4.78 -10.93 -13.25
N GLN A 23 -4.38 -10.90 -11.98
CA GLN A 23 -4.17 -9.66 -11.25
C GLN A 23 -2.87 -9.02 -11.74
N THR A 24 -2.94 -7.76 -12.15
CA THR A 24 -1.73 -6.99 -12.48
C THR A 24 -0.95 -6.73 -11.18
N LEU A 25 0.35 -7.04 -11.16
CA LEU A 25 1.21 -6.72 -10.03
C LEU A 25 1.26 -5.21 -9.86
N SER A 26 0.88 -4.74 -8.67
CA SER A 26 0.80 -3.32 -8.37
C SER A 26 1.20 -3.08 -6.92
N PRO A 27 2.10 -2.13 -6.65
CA PRO A 27 2.45 -1.75 -5.29
C PRO A 27 1.37 -0.88 -4.62
N LEU A 28 0.33 -0.47 -5.36
CA LEU A 28 -0.75 0.36 -4.82
C LEU A 28 -1.52 -0.37 -3.73
N GLY A 29 -1.80 0.34 -2.64
CA GLY A 29 -2.60 -0.20 -1.54
C GLY A 29 -2.08 0.21 -0.17
N VAL A 30 -2.61 -0.45 0.84
CA VAL A 30 -2.27 -0.22 2.25
C VAL A 30 -1.36 -1.33 2.73
N TRP A 31 -0.23 -0.93 3.29
CA TRP A 31 0.87 -1.79 3.70
C TRP A 31 1.27 -1.47 5.14
N THR A 32 1.99 -2.41 5.76
CA THR A 32 2.59 -2.19 7.08
C THR A 32 4.04 -2.65 7.06
N ASN A 33 4.87 -2.08 7.93
CA ASN A 33 6.25 -2.53 8.08
C ASN A 33 6.32 -3.85 8.84
N ALA A 34 7.48 -4.50 8.81
CA ALA A 34 7.70 -5.79 9.47
C ALA A 34 7.39 -5.75 10.97
N GLU A 35 7.70 -4.62 11.62
CA GLU A 35 7.47 -4.37 13.03
C GLU A 35 6.01 -4.05 13.37
N LYS A 36 5.15 -3.87 12.35
CA LYS A 36 3.74 -3.49 12.47
C LYS A 36 3.52 -2.20 13.29
N LYS A 37 4.51 -1.30 13.29
CA LYS A 37 4.46 -0.01 14.00
C LYS A 37 3.76 1.08 13.21
N ALA A 38 3.80 0.99 11.89
CA ALA A 38 3.20 1.96 10.99
C ALA A 38 2.42 1.26 9.87
N THR A 39 1.32 1.88 9.49
CA THR A 39 0.59 1.55 8.26
C THR A 39 0.78 2.71 7.29
N PHE A 40 1.08 2.40 6.03
CA PHE A 40 1.26 3.37 4.98
C PHE A 40 0.41 3.02 3.75
N GLU A 41 -0.05 4.05 3.05
CA GLU A 41 -0.75 3.92 1.78
C GLU A 41 0.21 4.29 0.66
N ILE A 42 0.40 3.40 -0.32
CA ILE A 42 1.06 3.67 -1.59
C ILE A 42 -0.01 4.03 -2.62
N TYR A 43 0.11 5.22 -3.20
CA TYR A 43 -0.88 5.80 -4.10
C TYR A 43 -0.22 6.49 -5.30
N LYS A 44 -1.01 6.72 -6.36
CA LYS A 44 -0.56 7.49 -7.53
C LYS A 44 -0.55 8.99 -7.21
N CYS A 45 0.55 9.66 -7.51
CA CYS A 45 0.72 11.12 -7.41
C CYS A 45 1.17 11.65 -8.78
N GLY A 46 0.20 11.83 -9.68
CA GLY A 46 0.47 11.99 -11.12
C GLY A 46 0.89 10.67 -11.75
N ASP A 47 1.94 10.69 -12.57
CA ASP A 47 2.50 9.50 -13.22
C ASP A 47 3.47 8.71 -12.33
N LYS A 48 3.63 9.12 -11.08
CA LYS A 48 4.57 8.54 -10.11
C LYS A 48 3.83 7.91 -8.94
N LEU A 49 4.56 7.15 -8.13
CA LEU A 49 4.06 6.66 -6.84
C LEU A 49 4.60 7.51 -5.70
N CYS A 50 3.70 7.71 -4.74
CA CYS A 50 3.97 8.31 -3.45
C CYS A 50 3.45 7.40 -2.34
N GLY A 51 3.97 7.58 -1.13
CA GLY A 51 3.53 6.85 0.04
C GLY A 51 3.41 7.76 1.25
N LYS A 52 2.31 7.62 1.99
CA LYS A 52 2.06 8.41 3.20
C LYS A 52 1.74 7.51 4.39
N ILE A 53 2.11 7.95 5.58
CA ILE A 53 1.78 7.27 6.84
C ILE A 53 0.29 7.50 7.14
N VAL A 54 -0.52 6.44 7.20
CA VAL A 54 -1.96 6.51 7.48
C VAL A 54 -2.29 6.10 8.92
N SER A 55 -1.42 5.33 9.58
CA SER A 55 -1.59 4.99 10.99
C SER A 55 -0.23 4.73 11.65
N LEU A 56 -0.18 4.98 12.95
CA LEU A 56 0.94 4.66 13.84
C LEU A 56 0.37 3.93 15.05
N THR A 57 1.01 2.85 15.49
CA THR A 57 0.62 2.16 16.73
C THR A 57 0.77 3.06 17.96
N THR A 58 1.72 3.99 17.91
CA THR A 58 1.93 5.01 18.94
C THR A 58 1.95 6.38 18.26
N PRO A 59 0.78 6.99 17.99
CA PRO A 59 0.69 8.23 17.21
C PRO A 59 1.11 9.47 18.01
N ASN A 60 1.01 9.39 19.34
CA ASN A 60 1.41 10.46 20.26
C ASN A 60 2.70 10.07 20.98
N ASP A 61 3.52 11.07 21.30
CA ASP A 61 4.69 10.93 22.14
C ASP A 61 4.25 10.60 23.59
N PRO A 62 4.75 9.50 24.19
CA PRO A 62 4.30 9.07 25.52
C PRO A 62 4.64 10.04 26.67
N ALA A 63 5.70 10.85 26.52
CA ALA A 63 6.12 11.78 27.56
C ALA A 63 5.30 13.07 27.55
N THR A 64 4.89 13.53 26.35
CA THR A 64 4.19 14.81 26.18
C THR A 64 2.69 14.67 25.88
N GLY A 65 2.24 13.48 25.47
CA GLY A 65 0.87 13.23 25.02
C GLY A 65 0.51 13.88 23.68
N LYS A 66 1.44 14.58 23.03
CA LYS A 66 1.23 15.30 21.78
C LYS A 66 1.51 14.42 20.55
N PRO A 67 0.96 14.72 19.36
CA PRO A 67 1.28 13.98 18.14
C PRO A 67 2.78 13.91 17.89
N LYS A 68 3.28 12.74 17.47
CA LYS A 68 4.69 12.57 17.09
C LYS A 68 5.03 13.45 15.90
N VAL A 69 6.13 14.18 16.03
CA VAL A 69 6.69 15.02 14.99
C VAL A 69 8.07 14.51 14.57
N ASP A 70 8.61 15.10 13.51
CA ASP A 70 9.84 14.70 12.85
C ASP A 70 11.11 15.21 13.56
N THR A 71 11.21 14.99 14.87
CA THR A 71 12.23 15.63 15.72
C THR A 71 13.68 15.40 15.29
N GLN A 72 13.96 14.29 14.59
CA GLN A 72 15.31 13.92 14.12
C GLN A 72 15.63 14.43 12.72
N ASN A 73 14.75 15.25 12.11
CA ASN A 73 15.01 15.76 10.77
C ASN A 73 16.31 16.60 10.73
N PRO A 74 17.22 16.36 9.76
CA PRO A 74 18.42 17.18 9.58
C PRO A 74 18.12 18.66 9.35
N ASP A 75 17.00 18.97 8.67
CA ASP A 75 16.52 20.34 8.52
C ASP A 75 15.70 20.76 9.76
N PRO A 76 16.16 21.75 10.55
CA PRO A 76 15.44 22.21 11.73
C PRO A 76 14.01 22.69 11.43
N LYS A 77 13.74 23.19 10.22
CA LYS A 77 12.42 23.69 9.82
C LYS A 77 11.39 22.57 9.69
N LEU A 78 11.84 21.35 9.43
CA LEU A 78 10.96 20.19 9.26
C LEU A 78 10.70 19.46 10.58
N ARG A 79 11.42 19.78 11.67
CA ARG A 79 11.33 19.03 12.95
C ARG A 79 9.99 19.10 13.66
N THR A 80 9.14 20.05 13.28
CA THR A 80 7.78 20.23 13.81
C THR A 80 6.70 19.56 12.97
N ARG A 81 7.07 18.99 11.81
CA ARG A 81 6.14 18.32 10.90
C ARG A 81 5.58 17.05 11.56
N PRO A 82 4.26 16.84 11.59
CA PRO A 82 3.66 15.60 12.09
C PRO A 82 4.10 14.38 11.27
N ARG A 83 4.33 13.25 11.96
CA ARG A 83 4.63 11.97 11.28
C ARG A 83 3.38 11.34 10.68
N LEU A 84 2.25 11.40 11.39
CA LEU A 84 0.98 10.94 10.84
C LEU A 84 0.58 11.82 9.65
N GLY A 85 0.23 11.20 8.52
CA GLY A 85 -0.07 11.89 7.27
C GLY A 85 1.16 12.31 6.46
N MET A 86 2.38 12.13 6.98
CA MET A 86 3.60 12.50 6.27
C MET A 86 3.77 11.66 5.00
N VAL A 87 4.05 12.34 3.87
CA VAL A 87 4.55 11.70 2.65
C VAL A 87 6.03 11.40 2.85
N PHE A 88 6.35 10.11 2.98
CA PHE A 88 7.72 9.64 3.24
C PHE A 88 8.33 8.98 2.00
N MET A 89 7.50 8.48 1.09
CA MET A 89 7.90 7.89 -0.18
C MET A 89 7.43 8.79 -1.33
N GLN A 90 8.32 9.12 -2.27
CA GLN A 90 7.98 9.99 -3.40
C GLN A 90 8.87 9.74 -4.61
N GLY A 91 8.37 10.02 -5.81
CA GLY A 91 9.18 10.10 -7.03
C GLY A 91 9.35 8.77 -7.80
N PHE A 92 8.80 7.67 -7.28
CA PHE A 92 8.94 6.35 -7.88
C PHE A 92 8.25 6.30 -9.24
N SER A 93 8.97 5.86 -10.26
CA SER A 93 8.49 5.77 -11.65
C SER A 93 8.61 4.33 -12.12
N TYR A 94 7.67 3.88 -12.94
CA TYR A 94 7.69 2.54 -13.52
C TYR A 94 8.89 2.41 -14.46
N ASP A 95 9.76 1.43 -14.23
CA ASP A 95 10.97 1.20 -15.02
C ASP A 95 10.91 -0.08 -15.89
N GLY A 96 9.77 -0.78 -15.89
CA GLY A 96 9.58 -2.05 -16.62
C GLY A 96 9.58 -3.24 -15.68
N ASP A 97 9.27 -4.44 -16.18
CA ASP A 97 9.38 -5.71 -15.44
C ASP A 97 8.74 -5.70 -14.03
N ASP A 98 7.56 -5.09 -13.88
CA ASP A 98 6.83 -4.95 -12.61
C ASP A 98 7.62 -4.20 -11.51
N LYS A 99 8.59 -3.37 -11.89
CA LYS A 99 9.47 -2.62 -10.99
C LYS A 99 9.18 -1.11 -11.03
N TRP A 100 9.48 -0.46 -9.90
CA TRP A 100 9.36 0.98 -9.69
C TRP A 100 10.64 1.51 -9.04
N ASP A 101 11.25 2.54 -9.62
CA ASP A 101 12.58 3.03 -9.19
C ASP A 101 12.69 4.57 -9.32
N ASN A 102 13.89 5.11 -9.06
CA ASN A 102 14.26 6.52 -9.10
C ASN A 102 13.51 7.41 -8.08
N GLY A 103 12.86 6.79 -7.10
CA GLY A 103 12.20 7.47 -6.01
C GLY A 103 13.13 7.72 -4.81
N LYS A 104 12.56 8.31 -3.77
CA LYS A 104 13.20 8.53 -2.47
C LYS A 104 12.26 8.08 -1.36
N ILE A 105 12.84 7.43 -0.36
CA ILE A 105 12.17 7.08 0.90
C ILE A 105 12.90 7.83 2.01
N TYR A 106 12.12 8.52 2.84
CA TYR A 106 12.59 9.19 4.04
C TYR A 106 12.21 8.36 5.26
N ASP A 107 13.16 8.16 6.18
CA ASP A 107 12.91 7.55 7.48
C ASP A 107 12.91 8.63 8.57
N PRO A 108 11.78 8.85 9.27
CA PRO A 108 11.71 9.79 10.39
C PRO A 108 12.14 9.20 11.75
N GLU A 109 12.35 7.88 11.87
CA GLU A 109 12.90 7.26 13.09
C GLU A 109 14.43 7.34 13.14
#